data_AF-U2K5R6-F1
#
_entry.id   AF-U2K5R6-F1
#
_cell.length_a   1.000
_cell.length_b   1.000
_cell.length_c   1.000
_cell.angle_alpha   90.00
_cell.angle_beta   90.00
_cell.angle_gamma   90.00
#
_symmetry.space_group_name_H-M   'P 1'
#
loop_
_entity.id
_entity.type
_entity.pdbx_description
1 polymer ?
#
loop_
_entity_poly.entity_id
_entity_poly.type
_entity_poly.pdbx_seq_one_letter_code
_entity_poly.pdbx_strand_id
1 'polypeptide(L)' 'MCALFGWLDYKGIVSDKLLKKLTQALANAAEERGTDASGIAYVKSGKVTIYKRPKPAH' A
#
# COMPACT_ATOMS: atom_id res chain seq x y z
N MET A 1 -6.10 13.82 10.00
CA MET A 1 -5.23 14.23 8.86
C MET A 1 -4.93 12.95 8.06
N CYS A 2 -4.48 13.00 6.80
CA CYS A 2 -4.29 11.80 5.98
C CYS A 2 -2.96 11.86 5.21
N ALA A 3 -2.52 10.71 4.70
CA ALA A 3 -1.38 10.57 3.78
C ALA A 3 -1.67 9.54 2.69
N LEU A 4 -1.01 9.71 1.55
CA LEU A 4 -1.05 8.80 0.41
C LEU A 4 0.37 8.38 0.06
N PHE A 5 0.53 7.15 -0.43
CA PHE A 5 1.79 6.63 -0.95
C PHE A 5 1.52 5.68 -2.12
N GLY A 6 2.55 5.37 -2.89
CA GLY A 6 2.47 4.42 -4.00
C GLY A 6 3.84 4.11 -4.60
N TRP A 7 3.89 3.05 -5.39
CA TRP A 7 5.08 2.65 -6.14
C TRP A 7 4.66 2.04 -7.49
N LEU A 8 5.60 2.01 -8.44
CA LEU A 8 5.44 1.36 -9.73
C LEU A 8 6.61 0.39 -9.96
N ASP A 9 6.31 -0.89 -10.13
CA ASP A 9 7.30 -1.88 -10.54
C ASP A 9 7.41 -1.88 -12.06
N TYR A 10 8.36 -1.09 -12.57
CA TYR A 10 8.61 -1.00 -13.99
C TYR A 10 9.19 -2.31 -14.53
N LYS A 11 8.55 -2.88 -15.56
CA LYS A 11 8.90 -4.15 -16.19
C LYS A 11 8.76 -5.39 -15.30
N GLY A 12 8.18 -5.28 -14.09
CA GLY A 12 7.94 -6.44 -13.24
C GLY A 12 9.22 -7.11 -12.73
N ILE A 13 10.28 -6.33 -12.52
CA ILE A 13 11.60 -6.85 -12.15
C ILE A 13 11.73 -7.06 -10.63
N VAL A 14 10.82 -6.49 -9.85
CA VAL A 14 10.87 -6.54 -8.40
C VAL A 14 10.03 -7.72 -7.89
N SER A 15 10.60 -8.53 -7.01
CA SER A 15 9.86 -9.66 -6.43
C SER A 15 8.64 -9.20 -5.62
N ASP A 16 7.53 -9.94 -5.73
CA ASP A 16 6.31 -9.73 -4.93
C ASP A 16 6.59 -9.61 -3.42
N LYS A 17 7.57 -10.37 -2.92
CA LYS A 17 7.96 -10.34 -1.50
C LYS A 17 8.53 -8.98 -1.10
N LEU A 18 9.35 -8.38 -1.95
CA LEU A 18 9.93 -7.06 -1.72
C LEU A 18 8.86 -5.97 -1.85
N LEU A 19 7.97 -6.07 -2.85
CA LEU A 19 6.86 -5.14 -3.04
C LEU A 19 5.90 -5.11 -1.85
N LYS A 20 5.59 -6.28 -1.27
CA LYS A 20 4.79 -6.38 -0.03
C LYS A 20 5.49 -5.70 1.15
N LYS A 21 6.79 -5.94 1.35
CA LYS A 21 7.57 -5.29 2.41
C LYS A 21 7.63 -3.76 2.24
N LEU A 22 7.87 -3.29 1.01
CA LEU A 22 7.88 -1.87 0.68
C LEU A 22 6.52 -1.23 0.95
N THR A 23 5.44 -1.88 0.53
CA THR A 23 4.07 -1.41 0.78
C THR A 23 3.80 -1.25 2.28
N GLN A 24 4.17 -2.25 3.10
CA GLN A 24 3.98 -2.16 4.54
C GLN A 24 4.84 -1.06 5.18
N ALA A 25 6.09 -0.92 4.76
CA ALA A 25 6.98 0.12 5.28
C ALA A 25 6.44 1.53 5.01
N LEU A 26 5.96 1.78 3.80
CA LEU A 26 5.31 3.06 3.43
C LEU A 26 4.01 3.28 4.20
N ALA A 27 3.20 2.23 4.38
CA ALA A 27 1.96 2.30 5.15
C ALA A 27 2.20 2.66 6.62
N ASN A 28 3.20 2.03 7.25
CA ASN A 28 3.60 2.33 8.63
C ASN A 28 4.12 3.77 8.76
N ALA A 29 4.93 4.24 7.81
CA ALA A 29 5.43 5.62 7.83
C ALA A 29 4.30 6.65 7.65
N ALA A 30 3.29 6.35 6.83
CA ALA A 30 2.13 7.21 6.60
C ALA A 30 1.17 7.28 7.80
N GLU A 31 1.24 6.32 8.72
CA GLU A 31 0.33 6.22 9.88
C GLU A 31 0.43 7.41 10.83
N GLU A 32 1.60 8.05 10.94
CA GLU A 32 1.79 9.26 11.76
C GLU A 32 0.82 10.39 11.38
N ARG A 33 0.28 10.34 10.15
CA ARG A 33 -0.64 11.33 9.60
C ARG A 33 -2.09 10.99 9.91
N GLY A 34 -2.44 9.72 10.19
CA GLY A 34 -3.80 9.28 10.50
C GLY A 34 -3.95 7.78 10.75
N THR A 35 -4.83 7.42 11.69
CA THR A 35 -5.03 6.06 12.22
C THR A 35 -6.46 5.52 12.09
N ASP A 36 -7.42 6.35 11.69
CA ASP A 36 -8.85 5.99 11.65
C ASP A 36 -9.16 4.90 10.60
N ALA A 37 -8.43 4.89 9.49
CA ALA A 37 -8.60 3.93 8.41
C ALA A 37 -7.34 3.81 7.53
N SER A 38 -7.15 2.65 6.93
CA SER A 38 -6.09 2.37 5.97
C SER A 38 -6.62 1.57 4.77
N GLY A 39 -5.89 1.65 3.65
CA GLY A 39 -6.22 0.87 2.46
C GLY A 39 -5.15 0.93 1.39
N ILE A 40 -5.20 -0.03 0.47
CA ILE A 40 -4.33 -0.13 -0.71
C ILE A 40 -5.16 -0.48 -1.94
N ALA A 41 -4.73 0.04 -3.08
CA ALA A 41 -5.24 -0.34 -4.40
C ALA A 41 -4.07 -0.74 -5.28
N TYR A 42 -4.20 -1.82 -6.04
CA TYR A 42 -3.17 -2.28 -6.96
C TYR A 42 -3.78 -3.00 -8.17
N VAL A 43 -3.02 -3.07 -9.26
CA VAL A 43 -3.42 -3.79 -10.46
C VAL A 43 -2.89 -5.22 -10.39
N LYS A 44 -3.77 -6.20 -10.56
CA LYS A 44 -3.42 -7.62 -10.69
C LYS A 44 -4.19 -8.21 -11.86
N SER A 45 -3.48 -8.82 -12.81
CA SER A 45 -4.08 -9.44 -14.00
C SER A 45 -4.98 -8.48 -14.79
N GLY A 46 -4.56 -7.22 -14.95
CA GLY A 46 -5.31 -6.17 -15.66
C GLY A 46 -6.54 -5.65 -14.92
N LYS A 47 -6.79 -6.08 -13.68
CA LYS A 47 -7.91 -5.62 -12.85
C LYS A 47 -7.40 -4.84 -11.64
N VAL A 48 -8.13 -3.78 -11.27
CA VAL A 48 -7.88 -3.04 -10.03
C VAL A 48 -8.49 -3.82 -8.87
N THR A 49 -7.67 -4.14 -7.88
CA THR A 49 -8.10 -4.75 -6.62
C THR A 49 -7.88 -3.75 -5.49
N ILE A 50 -8.88 -3.61 -4.62
CA ILE A 50 -8.87 -2.65 -3.51
C ILE A 50 -9.09 -3.40 -2.20
N TYR A 51 -8.28 -3.07 -1.19
CA TYR A 51 -8.47 -3.52 0.19
C TYR A 51 -8.46 -2.31 1.11
N LYS A 52 -9.48 -2.19 1.97
CA LYS A 52 -9.58 -1.11 2.97
C LYS A 52 -10.16 -1.63 4.28
N ARG A 53 -9.78 -1.02 5.41
CA ARG A 53 -10.30 -1.36 6.74
C ARG A 53 -10.34 -0.11 7.64
N PRO A 54 -11.29 -0.02 8.59
CA PRO A 54 -11.33 1.05 9.59
C PRO A 54 -10.34 0.74 10.73
N LYS A 55 -9.06 0.62 10.39
CA LYS A 55 -7.97 0.40 11.35
C LYS A 55 -6.64 1.00 10.82
N PRO A 56 -5.66 1.22 11.70
CA PRO A 56 -4.31 1.65 11.32
C PRO A 56 -3.63 0.66 10.35
N ALA A 57 -2.49 1.08 9.77
CA ALA A 57 -1.80 0.35 8.73
C ALA A 57 -1.07 -0.91 9.24
N HIS A 58 -0.75 -0.97 10.53
CA HIS A 58 -0.10 -2.12 11.17
C HIS A 58 -1.05 -3.28 11.53
#